data_AF-A0A7C6B445-F1
#
_entry.id   AF-A0A7C6B445-F1
#
_cell.length_a   1.000
_cell.length_b   1.000
_cell.length_c   1.000
_cell.angle_alpha   90.00
_cell.angle_beta   90.00
_cell.angle_gamma   90.00
#
_symmetry.space_group_name_H-M   'P 1'
#
loop_
_entity.id
_entity.type
_entity.pdbx_description
1 polymer ?
#
loop_
_entity_poly.entity_id
_entity_poly.type
_entity_poly.pdbx_seq_one_letter_code
_entity_poly.pdbx_strand_id
1 'polypeptide(L)'
;MKIGLSRLWQKLRLNYGQKVFLMASVPLVLAVTAIAILVANQSRQTAETEIAFLENELISAKKAELKNYLSLARTAFINIYGRALPDDEQAKLEVTRILAAMVYGRDGYFFVYDYDGTNLVSPRRTELIGKNQMDLKDSNGEMVVKQMIDIARQGGGYLTYDWPKPSTGKTERMVSYV
;
A
#
# COMPACT_ATOMS: atom_id res chain seq x y z
N MET A 1 57.00 2.44 27.05
CA MET A 1 56.00 1.39 26.75
C MET A 1 55.92 1.16 25.23
N LYS A 2 56.96 0.56 24.62
CA LYS A 2 57.11 0.38 23.15
C LYS A 2 57.78 -0.97 22.80
N ILE A 3 57.39 -2.07 23.46
CA ILE A 3 58.16 -3.34 23.38
C ILE A 3 57.32 -4.52 22.82
N GLY A 4 56.03 -4.31 22.49
CA GLY A 4 55.15 -5.38 22.02
C GLY A 4 55.15 -5.65 20.50
N LEU A 5 55.28 -4.61 19.65
CA LEU A 5 55.16 -4.80 18.20
C LEU A 5 56.45 -5.33 17.54
N SER A 6 57.64 -5.06 18.08
CA SER A 6 58.91 -5.47 17.44
C SER A 6 59.16 -6.98 17.44
N ARG A 7 58.56 -7.72 18.38
CA ARG A 7 58.68 -9.19 18.47
C ARG A 7 57.80 -9.95 17.48
N LEU A 8 56.70 -9.35 17.00
CA LEU A 8 55.87 -9.95 15.94
C LEU A 8 56.61 -9.96 14.60
N TRP A 9 57.36 -8.89 14.30
CA TRP A 9 58.15 -8.77 13.07
C TRP A 9 59.42 -9.62 13.05
N GLN A 10 60.00 -9.94 14.22
CA GLN A 10 61.18 -10.83 14.30
C GLN A 10 60.87 -12.31 14.02
N LYS A 11 59.62 -12.77 14.22
CA LYS A 11 59.19 -14.12 13.82
C LYS A 11 58.83 -14.23 12.33
N LEU A 12 58.77 -13.10 11.61
CA LEU A 12 58.50 -13.00 10.18
C LEU A 12 59.80 -12.85 9.36
N ARG A 13 60.84 -13.65 9.67
CA ARG A 13 61.93 -13.89 8.71
C ARG A 13 61.40 -14.79 7.60
N LEU A 14 60.59 -14.19 6.72
CA LEU A 14 60.06 -14.84 5.53
C LEU A 14 61.23 -15.25 4.64
N ASN A 15 61.27 -16.53 4.28
CA ASN A 15 62.20 -17.03 3.29
C ASN A 15 61.94 -16.32 1.94
N TYR A 16 62.94 -16.22 1.07
CA TYR A 16 62.83 -15.49 -0.20
C TYR A 16 61.62 -15.97 -1.03
N GLY A 17 61.36 -17.29 -1.03
CA GLY A 17 60.17 -17.88 -1.65
C GLY A 17 58.83 -17.45 -1.01
N GLN A 18 58.77 -17.27 0.31
CA GLN A 18 57.56 -16.80 1.00
C GLN A 18 57.28 -15.32 0.71
N LYS A 19 58.32 -14.49 0.54
CA LYS A 19 58.15 -13.07 0.16
C LYS A 19 57.59 -12.92 -1.24
N VAL A 20 58.13 -13.70 -2.20
CA VAL A 20 57.63 -13.72 -3.59
C VAL A 20 56.19 -14.22 -3.63
N PHE A 21 55.88 -15.28 -2.87
CA PHE A 21 54.53 -15.80 -2.78
C PHE A 21 53.53 -14.79 -2.18
N LEU A 22 53.90 -14.08 -1.11
CA LEU A 22 53.06 -13.05 -0.49
C LEU A 22 52.85 -11.84 -1.41
N MET A 23 53.86 -11.40 -2.15
CA MET A 23 53.72 -10.33 -3.14
C MET A 23 52.71 -10.66 -4.25
N ALA A 24 52.60 -11.93 -4.65
CA ALA A 24 51.64 -12.36 -5.66
C ALA A 24 50.23 -12.60 -5.10
N SER A 25 50.13 -13.18 -3.90
CA SER A 25 48.85 -13.59 -3.30
C SER A 25 48.08 -12.46 -2.60
N VAL A 26 48.78 -11.52 -1.94
CA VAL A 26 48.15 -10.39 -1.24
C VAL A 26 47.28 -9.52 -2.17
N PRO A 27 47.75 -9.04 -3.34
CA PRO A 27 46.91 -8.23 -4.22
C PRO A 27 45.71 -9.01 -4.76
N LEU A 28 45.83 -10.33 -4.96
CA LEU A 28 44.71 -11.17 -5.38
C LEU A 28 43.63 -11.24 -4.30
N VAL A 29 44.01 -11.50 -3.05
CA VAL A 29 43.06 -11.55 -1.93
C VAL A 29 42.41 -10.18 -1.73
N LEU A 30 43.18 -9.10 -1.78
CA LEU A 30 42.65 -7.74 -1.67
C LEU A 30 41.64 -7.42 -2.77
N ALA A 31 41.92 -7.80 -4.02
CA ALA A 31 41.00 -7.62 -5.14
C ALA A 31 39.69 -8.39 -4.93
N VAL A 32 39.76 -9.66 -4.51
CA VAL A 32 38.58 -10.48 -4.22
C VAL A 32 37.76 -9.88 -3.08
N THR A 33 38.40 -9.45 -2.00
CA THR A 33 37.71 -8.79 -0.87
C THR A 33 37.07 -7.47 -1.29
N ALA A 34 37.76 -6.64 -2.08
CA ALA A 34 37.23 -5.38 -2.58
C ALA A 34 36.01 -5.60 -3.49
N ILE A 35 36.07 -6.58 -4.41
CA ILE A 35 34.94 -6.96 -5.27
C ILE A 35 33.78 -7.49 -4.42
N ALA A 36 34.04 -8.35 -3.43
CA ALA A 36 33.00 -8.87 -2.56
C ALA A 36 32.27 -7.76 -1.79
N ILE A 37 33.00 -6.76 -1.30
CA ILE A 37 32.42 -5.59 -0.63
C ILE A 37 31.59 -4.75 -1.62
N LEU A 38 32.11 -4.51 -2.82
CA LEU A 38 31.40 -3.76 -3.87
C LEU A 38 30.10 -4.44 -4.26
N VAL A 39 30.14 -5.76 -4.52
CA VAL A 39 28.97 -6.56 -4.86
C VAL A 39 27.96 -6.60 -3.72
N ALA A 40 28.43 -6.75 -2.47
CA ALA A 40 27.54 -6.75 -1.30
C ALA A 40 26.81 -5.40 -1.13
N ASN A 41 27.49 -4.29 -1.39
CA ASN A 41 26.88 -2.95 -1.34
C ASN A 41 25.88 -2.75 -2.48
N GLN A 42 26.21 -3.19 -3.68
CA GLN A 42 25.33 -3.07 -4.84
C GLN A 42 24.08 -3.95 -4.71
N SER A 43 24.23 -5.17 -4.20
CA SER A 43 23.11 -6.08 -3.93
C SER A 43 22.05 -5.46 -3.01
N ARG A 44 22.48 -4.74 -1.97
CA ARG A 44 21.57 -4.05 -1.05
C ARG A 44 20.79 -2.94 -1.74
N GLN A 45 21.46 -2.12 -2.55
CA GLN A 45 20.80 -1.04 -3.30
C GLN A 45 19.78 -1.58 -4.30
N THR A 46 20.13 -2.62 -5.05
CA THR A 46 19.20 -3.26 -5.99
C THR A 46 17.98 -3.83 -5.28
N ALA A 47 18.18 -4.53 -4.15
CA ALA A 47 17.08 -5.10 -3.38
C ALA A 47 16.09 -4.01 -2.89
N GLU A 48 16.59 -2.89 -2.39
CA GLU A 48 15.73 -1.77 -1.95
C GLU A 48 14.92 -1.18 -3.10
N THR A 49 15.53 -1.00 -4.27
CA THR A 49 14.81 -0.49 -5.46
C THR A 49 13.77 -1.47 -5.98
N GLU A 50 14.08 -2.77 -5.96
CA GLU A 50 13.15 -3.81 -6.39
C GLU A 50 11.96 -3.91 -5.45
N ILE A 51 12.19 -3.85 -4.13
CA ILE A 51 11.11 -3.84 -3.14
C ILE A 51 10.19 -2.63 -3.34
N ALA A 52 10.77 -1.43 -3.49
CA ALA A 52 9.97 -0.21 -3.71
C ALA A 52 9.19 -0.25 -5.03
N PHE A 53 9.78 -0.82 -6.08
CA PHE A 53 9.10 -1.01 -7.35
C PHE A 53 7.95 -2.01 -7.23
N LEU A 54 8.19 -3.17 -6.62
CA LEU A 54 7.18 -4.19 -6.37
C LEU A 54 6.02 -3.64 -5.53
N GLU A 55 6.31 -2.87 -4.49
CA GLU A 55 5.28 -2.24 -3.66
C GLU A 55 4.39 -1.29 -4.49
N ASN A 56 4.99 -0.43 -5.31
CA ASN A 56 4.25 0.49 -6.17
C ASN A 56 3.40 -0.24 -7.22
N GLU A 57 3.93 -1.30 -7.82
CA GLU A 57 3.19 -2.15 -8.76
C GLU A 57 2.02 -2.85 -8.08
N LEU A 58 2.23 -3.40 -6.89
CA LEU A 58 1.16 -4.04 -6.11
C LEU A 58 0.06 -3.04 -5.73
N ILE A 59 0.43 -1.84 -5.25
CA ILE A 59 -0.55 -0.78 -4.93
C ILE A 59 -1.32 -0.37 -6.19
N SER A 60 -0.65 -0.20 -7.32
CA SER A 60 -1.26 0.18 -8.58
C SER A 60 -2.21 -0.89 -9.11
N ALA A 61 -1.82 -2.17 -9.03
CA ALA A 61 -2.67 -3.30 -9.36
C ALA A 61 -3.91 -3.35 -8.45
N LYS A 62 -3.75 -3.13 -7.14
CA LYS A 62 -4.89 -3.05 -6.20
C LYS A 62 -5.81 -1.87 -6.50
N LYS A 63 -5.26 -0.72 -6.84
CA LYS A 63 -6.03 0.45 -7.28
C LYS A 63 -6.83 0.16 -8.57
N ALA A 64 -6.25 -0.55 -9.53
CA ALA A 64 -6.95 -0.98 -10.74
C ALA A 64 -8.07 -1.99 -10.42
N GLU A 65 -7.82 -2.92 -9.50
CA GLU A 65 -8.80 -3.87 -8.99
C GLU A 65 -10.04 -3.17 -8.40
N LEU A 66 -9.84 -2.10 -7.61
CA LEU A 66 -10.95 -1.29 -7.06
C LEU A 66 -11.82 -0.65 -8.15
N LYS A 67 -11.19 -0.13 -9.22
CA LYS A 67 -11.94 0.41 -10.38
C LYS A 67 -12.76 -0.68 -11.08
N ASN A 68 -12.19 -1.87 -11.22
CA ASN A 68 -12.91 -3.02 -11.80
C ASN A 68 -14.09 -3.42 -10.91
N TYR A 69 -13.93 -3.46 -9.59
CA TYR A 69 -15.05 -3.73 -8.66
C TYR A 69 -16.16 -2.70 -8.78
N LEU A 70 -15.83 -1.40 -8.87
CA LEU A 70 -16.83 -0.37 -9.09
C LEU A 70 -17.53 -0.52 -10.44
N SER A 71 -16.79 -0.89 -11.49
CA SER A 71 -17.38 -1.17 -12.82
C SER A 71 -18.35 -2.35 -12.76
N LEU A 72 -18.00 -3.43 -12.07
CA LEU A 72 -18.88 -4.59 -11.89
C LEU A 72 -20.13 -4.23 -11.09
N ALA A 73 -19.97 -3.44 -10.02
CA ALA A 73 -21.10 -2.93 -9.25
C ALA A 73 -22.04 -2.09 -10.13
N ARG A 74 -21.50 -1.14 -10.90
CA ARG A 74 -22.30 -0.32 -11.84
C ARG A 74 -23.07 -1.18 -12.84
N THR A 75 -22.43 -2.20 -13.42
CA THR A 75 -23.09 -3.12 -14.35
C THR A 75 -24.22 -3.91 -13.68
N ALA A 76 -24.09 -4.27 -12.40
CA ALA A 76 -25.11 -5.03 -11.67
C ALA A 76 -26.44 -4.28 -11.54
N PHE A 77 -26.42 -2.95 -11.45
CA PHE A 77 -27.61 -2.13 -11.31
C PHE A 77 -27.94 -1.24 -12.52
N ILE A 78 -27.17 -1.32 -13.62
CA ILE A 78 -27.34 -0.42 -14.77
C ILE A 78 -28.75 -0.49 -15.39
N ASN A 79 -29.38 -1.66 -15.37
CA ASN A 79 -30.74 -1.85 -15.91
C ASN A 79 -31.83 -1.25 -15.02
N ILE A 80 -31.57 -1.15 -13.71
CA ILE A 80 -32.48 -0.55 -12.73
C ILE A 80 -32.35 0.97 -12.86
N TYR A 81 -31.12 1.48 -12.71
CA TYR A 81 -30.84 2.92 -12.78
C TYR A 81 -31.13 3.52 -14.17
N GLY A 82 -30.77 2.83 -15.26
CA GLY A 82 -30.94 3.35 -16.62
C GLY A 82 -32.39 3.44 -17.10
N ARG A 83 -33.34 2.83 -16.38
CA ARG A 83 -34.78 2.90 -16.66
C ARG A 83 -35.55 3.74 -15.64
N ALA A 84 -34.88 4.14 -14.56
CA ALA A 84 -35.48 4.91 -13.49
C ALA A 84 -35.81 6.33 -13.93
N LEU A 85 -36.92 6.86 -13.41
CA LEU A 85 -37.23 8.29 -13.52
C LEU A 85 -36.31 9.11 -12.60
N PRO A 86 -36.14 10.42 -12.86
CA PRO A 86 -35.55 11.31 -11.86
C PRO A 86 -36.31 11.17 -10.54
N ASP A 87 -35.58 10.93 -9.44
CA ASP A 87 -36.12 10.67 -8.09
C ASP A 87 -37.00 9.43 -7.90
N ASP A 88 -36.71 8.37 -8.65
CA ASP A 88 -37.30 7.06 -8.37
C ASP A 88 -36.74 6.44 -7.07
N GLU A 89 -37.48 6.62 -5.98
CA GLU A 89 -37.17 6.06 -4.66
C GLU A 89 -37.17 4.52 -4.64
N GLN A 90 -37.96 3.86 -5.49
CA GLN A 90 -37.96 2.40 -5.57
C GLN A 90 -36.66 1.91 -6.20
N ALA A 91 -36.22 2.54 -7.30
CA ALA A 91 -34.94 2.25 -7.91
C ALA A 91 -33.77 2.52 -6.94
N LYS A 92 -33.78 3.67 -6.23
CA LYS A 92 -32.76 3.98 -5.21
C LYS A 92 -32.68 2.88 -4.14
N LEU A 93 -33.82 2.44 -3.62
CA LEU A 93 -33.89 1.38 -2.61
C LEU A 93 -33.38 0.04 -3.13
N GLU A 94 -33.72 -0.34 -4.37
CA GLU A 94 -33.27 -1.58 -4.99
C GLU A 94 -31.76 -1.58 -5.21
N VAL A 95 -31.20 -0.49 -5.76
CA VAL A 95 -29.75 -0.33 -5.93
C VAL A 95 -29.01 -0.37 -4.59
N THR A 96 -29.55 0.31 -3.57
CA THR A 96 -28.99 0.32 -2.21
C THR A 96 -28.92 -1.11 -1.65
N ARG A 97 -29.96 -1.93 -1.84
CA ARG A 97 -29.97 -3.34 -1.40
C ARG A 97 -28.94 -4.19 -2.13
N ILE A 98 -28.81 -4.02 -3.45
CA ILE A 98 -27.80 -4.73 -4.25
C ILE A 98 -26.41 -4.39 -3.71
N LEU A 99 -26.09 -3.10 -3.58
CA LEU A 99 -24.78 -2.64 -3.10
C LEU A 99 -24.48 -3.07 -1.66
N ALA A 100 -25.49 -3.09 -0.79
CA ALA A 100 -25.33 -3.58 0.58
C ALA A 100 -25.01 -5.08 0.64
N ALA A 101 -25.48 -5.87 -0.31
CA ALA A 101 -25.17 -7.30 -0.41
C ALA A 101 -23.82 -7.58 -1.09
N MET A 102 -23.28 -6.62 -1.85
CA MET A 102 -22.00 -6.76 -2.54
C MET A 102 -20.82 -6.58 -1.58
N VAL A 103 -20.20 -7.69 -1.20
CA VAL A 103 -18.92 -7.73 -0.47
C VAL A 103 -17.92 -8.57 -1.25
N TYR A 104 -16.64 -8.24 -1.14
CA TYR A 104 -15.57 -8.92 -1.89
C TYR A 104 -14.33 -9.12 -1.03
N GLY A 105 -13.61 -10.21 -1.30
CA GLY A 105 -12.50 -10.65 -0.45
C GLY A 105 -12.94 -10.82 1.02
N ARG A 106 -12.04 -10.53 1.95
CA ARG A 106 -12.32 -10.63 3.39
C ARG A 106 -12.99 -9.36 3.94
N ASP A 107 -12.47 -8.20 3.55
CA ASP A 107 -12.80 -6.89 4.14
C ASP A 107 -13.34 -5.88 3.12
N GLY A 108 -13.48 -6.25 1.84
CA GLY A 108 -13.95 -5.36 0.79
C GLY A 108 -15.48 -5.20 0.81
N TYR A 109 -15.94 -3.98 0.61
CA TYR A 109 -17.35 -3.62 0.54
C TYR A 109 -17.56 -2.35 -0.29
N PHE A 110 -18.81 -2.10 -0.65
CA PHE A 110 -19.24 -0.83 -1.24
C PHE A 110 -19.91 0.04 -0.18
N PHE A 111 -19.73 1.35 -0.31
CA PHE A 111 -20.45 2.35 0.49
C PHE A 111 -21.05 3.38 -0.45
N VAL A 112 -22.14 4.00 -0.01
CA VAL A 112 -22.83 5.05 -0.76
C VAL A 112 -23.15 6.18 0.20
N TYR A 113 -22.78 7.39 -0.21
CA TYR A 113 -23.19 8.62 0.44
C TYR A 113 -23.94 9.47 -0.57
N ASP A 114 -24.97 10.17 -0.11
CA ASP A 114 -25.52 11.31 -0.83
C ASP A 114 -24.56 12.51 -0.69
N TYR A 115 -24.69 13.49 -1.59
CA TYR A 115 -23.82 14.66 -1.68
C TYR A 115 -23.92 15.62 -0.48
N ASP A 116 -24.95 15.46 0.35
CA ASP A 116 -25.09 16.16 1.62
C ASP A 116 -24.27 15.50 2.76
N GLY A 117 -23.76 14.29 2.54
CA GLY A 117 -23.05 13.48 3.55
C GLY A 117 -23.87 12.38 4.20
N THR A 118 -25.13 12.18 3.81
CA THR A 118 -26.00 11.13 4.34
C THR A 118 -25.57 9.76 3.82
N ASN A 119 -25.23 8.82 4.72
CA ASN A 119 -24.87 7.46 4.32
C ASN A 119 -26.12 6.66 3.92
N LEU A 120 -26.09 6.05 2.73
CA LEU A 120 -27.17 5.19 2.23
C LEU A 120 -26.81 3.70 2.33
N VAL A 121 -25.53 3.37 2.11
CA VAL A 121 -25.02 1.99 2.15
C VAL A 121 -23.76 1.93 3.01
N SER A 122 -23.77 1.06 4.01
CA SER A 122 -22.61 0.74 4.85
C SER A 122 -22.75 -0.66 5.46
N PRO A 123 -22.45 -1.74 4.70
CA PRO A 123 -22.74 -3.11 5.12
C PRO A 123 -21.87 -3.58 6.29
N ARG A 124 -20.73 -2.95 6.54
CA ARG A 124 -19.84 -3.27 7.67
C ARG A 124 -20.11 -2.42 8.91
N ARG A 125 -20.82 -1.30 8.75
CA ARG A 125 -21.12 -0.34 9.83
C ARG A 125 -22.53 0.21 9.65
N THR A 126 -23.51 -0.62 9.97
CA THR A 126 -24.94 -0.31 9.77
C THR A 126 -25.39 0.87 10.62
N GLU A 127 -24.66 1.20 11.69
CA GLU A 127 -24.92 2.34 12.57
C GLU A 127 -24.75 3.71 11.88
N LEU A 128 -24.11 3.75 10.71
CA LEU A 128 -23.91 4.96 9.90
C LEU A 128 -25.09 5.26 8.96
N ILE A 129 -25.86 4.24 8.60
CA ILE A 129 -26.93 4.34 7.59
C ILE A 129 -27.99 5.35 8.04
N GLY A 130 -28.37 6.26 7.14
CA GLY A 130 -29.36 7.31 7.36
C GLY A 130 -28.85 8.52 8.15
N LYS A 131 -27.58 8.53 8.56
CA LYS A 131 -26.99 9.65 9.30
C LYS A 131 -26.10 10.48 8.38
N ASN A 132 -26.13 11.79 8.59
CA ASN A 132 -25.17 12.69 8.00
C ASN A 132 -23.79 12.50 8.65
N GLN A 133 -22.77 12.25 7.85
CA GLN A 133 -21.41 11.95 8.28
C GLN A 133 -20.40 13.01 7.79
N MET A 134 -20.85 14.22 7.50
CA MET A 134 -19.99 15.26 6.93
C MET A 134 -18.86 15.71 7.85
N ASP A 135 -19.12 15.65 9.16
CA ASP A 135 -18.12 15.95 10.20
C ASP A 135 -17.36 14.70 10.69
N LEU A 136 -17.54 13.55 10.04
CA LEU A 136 -16.86 12.31 10.42
C LEU A 136 -15.36 12.43 10.14
N LYS A 137 -14.57 12.28 11.19
CA LYS A 137 -13.11 12.37 11.15
C LYS A 137 -12.45 11.02 11.29
N ASP A 138 -11.32 10.84 10.60
CA ASP A 138 -10.40 9.72 10.88
C ASP A 138 -9.58 9.97 12.15
N SER A 139 -8.67 9.05 12.49
CA SER A 139 -7.76 9.17 13.63
C SER A 139 -6.80 10.36 13.53
N ASN A 140 -6.58 10.92 12.34
CA ASN A 140 -5.74 12.09 12.12
C ASN A 140 -6.53 13.41 12.14
N GLY A 141 -7.86 13.35 12.30
CA GLY A 141 -8.74 14.52 12.32
C GLY A 141 -9.23 14.95 10.94
N GLU A 142 -8.97 14.18 9.89
CA GLU A 142 -9.37 14.49 8.52
C GLU A 142 -10.84 14.14 8.27
N MET A 143 -11.59 15.06 7.64
CA MET A 143 -13.01 14.85 7.29
C MET A 143 -13.16 13.89 6.10
N VAL A 144 -13.23 12.59 6.37
CA VAL A 144 -13.16 11.53 5.34
C VAL A 144 -14.30 11.66 4.33
N VAL A 145 -15.54 11.77 4.80
CA VAL A 145 -16.73 11.79 3.92
C VAL A 145 -16.76 13.05 3.06
N LYS A 146 -16.33 14.19 3.62
CA LYS A 146 -16.18 15.44 2.87
C LYS A 146 -15.20 15.28 1.71
N GLN A 147 -14.01 14.74 1.99
CA GLN A 147 -13.00 14.50 0.97
C GLN A 147 -13.49 13.51 -0.10
N MET A 148 -14.20 12.44 0.29
CA MET A 148 -14.80 11.50 -0.66
C MET A 148 -15.76 12.22 -1.62
N ILE A 149 -16.64 13.08 -1.10
CA ILE A 149 -17.59 13.85 -1.90
C ILE A 149 -16.88 14.85 -2.83
N ASP A 150 -15.86 15.55 -2.32
CA ASP A 150 -15.09 16.51 -3.12
C ASP A 150 -14.38 15.80 -4.29
N ILE A 151 -13.81 14.61 -4.06
CA ILE A 151 -13.21 13.78 -5.11
C ILE A 151 -14.26 13.28 -6.10
N ALA A 152 -15.42 12.81 -5.62
CA ALA A 152 -16.51 12.34 -6.47
C ALA A 152 -16.99 13.44 -7.43
N ARG A 153 -17.13 14.68 -6.92
CA ARG A 153 -17.54 15.85 -7.70
C ARG A 153 -16.52 16.23 -8.78
N GLN A 154 -15.26 15.88 -8.61
CA GLN A 154 -14.20 16.10 -9.60
C GLN A 154 -14.17 15.02 -10.69
N GLY A 155 -15.08 14.03 -10.66
CA GLY A 155 -15.13 12.93 -11.62
C GLY A 155 -14.59 11.60 -11.09
N GLY A 156 -14.21 11.57 -9.82
CA GLY A 156 -13.76 10.38 -9.11
C GLY A 156 -12.25 10.28 -8.95
N GLY A 157 -11.83 9.42 -8.02
CA GLY A 157 -10.42 9.33 -7.62
C GLY A 157 -10.19 8.43 -6.42
N TYR A 158 -8.91 8.30 -6.04
CA TYR A 158 -8.52 7.51 -4.88
C TYR A 158 -8.41 8.40 -3.65
N LEU A 159 -8.96 7.95 -2.53
CA LEU A 159 -8.76 8.54 -1.21
C LEU A 159 -8.04 7.53 -0.31
N THR A 160 -7.09 8.00 0.48
CA THR A 160 -6.30 7.18 1.40
C THR A 160 -6.41 7.76 2.80
N TYR A 161 -6.97 6.99 3.73
CA TYR A 161 -7.38 7.48 5.06
C TYR A 161 -7.29 6.35 6.09
N ASP A 162 -7.19 6.70 7.37
CA ASP A 162 -7.11 5.70 8.45
C ASP A 162 -8.52 5.28 8.89
N TRP A 163 -8.79 3.97 8.88
CA TRP A 163 -10.13 3.45 9.17
C TRP A 163 -10.08 2.10 9.89
N PRO A 164 -11.03 1.81 10.79
CA PRO A 164 -11.13 0.51 11.44
C PRO A 164 -11.46 -0.58 10.42
N LYS A 165 -10.56 -1.56 10.32
CA LYS A 165 -10.72 -2.71 9.43
C LYS A 165 -11.80 -3.66 9.98
N PRO A 166 -12.80 -4.07 9.17
CA PRO A 166 -13.91 -4.89 9.65
C PRO A 166 -13.48 -6.22 10.32
N SER A 167 -12.46 -6.90 9.79
CA SER A 167 -12.02 -8.20 10.31
C SER A 167 -11.25 -8.15 11.63
N THR A 168 -10.57 -7.04 11.94
CA THR A 168 -9.68 -6.93 13.11
C THR A 168 -10.12 -5.86 14.11
N GLY A 169 -10.98 -4.92 13.69
CA GLY A 169 -11.35 -3.72 14.45
C GLY A 169 -10.19 -2.73 14.64
N LYS A 170 -8.99 -3.04 14.15
CA LYS A 170 -7.83 -2.15 14.26
C LYS A 170 -7.87 -1.09 13.17
N THR A 171 -7.45 0.12 13.53
CA THR A 171 -7.31 1.20 12.56
C THR A 171 -6.09 0.93 11.69
N GLU A 172 -6.29 0.86 10.38
CA GLU A 172 -5.26 0.67 9.37
C GLU A 172 -5.46 1.68 8.23
N ARG A 173 -4.40 1.90 7.44
CA ARG A 173 -4.46 2.78 6.28
C ARG A 173 -5.26 2.10 5.16
N MET A 174 -6.42 2.66 4.83
CA MET A 174 -7.30 2.17 3.77
C MET A 174 -7.19 3.02 2.51
N VAL A 175 -7.44 2.40 1.35
CA VAL A 175 -7.57 3.09 0.07
C VAL A 175 -8.95 2.79 -0.50
N SER A 176 -9.69 3.83 -0.86
CA SER A 176 -10.99 3.72 -1.54
C SER A 176 -10.94 4.44 -2.88
N TYR A 177 -11.74 3.96 -3.83
CA TYR A 177 -12.02 4.66 -5.08
C TYR A 177 -13.45 5.17 -5.03
N VAL A 178 -13.64 6.46 -5.30
CA VAL A 178 -14.94 7.15 -5.30
C VAL A 178 -15.24 7.65 -6.69
#